data_AF-A0A547TES0-F1
#
_entry.id   AF-A0A547TES0-F1
#
_cell.length_a   1.000
_cell.length_b   1.000
_cell.length_c   1.000
_cell.angle_alpha   90.00
_cell.angle_beta   90.00
_cell.angle_gamma   90.00
#
_symmetry.space_group_name_H-M   'P 1'
#
loop_
_entity.id
_entity.type
_entity.pdbx_description
1 polymer ?
#
loop_
_entity_poly.entity_id
_entity_poly.type
_entity_poly.pdbx_seq_one_letter_code
_entity_poly.pdbx_strand_id
1 'polypeptide(L)' 'MYAISFDLVVADTAQNHPKGISQAYADIGYTLRKFGFTRIQGSLYTCQNEDMANLFSAINELKALPWFPSSV' A
#
# COMPACT_ATOMS: atom_id res chain seq x y z
N MET A 1 6.58 16.71 3.06
CA MET A 1 6.69 15.29 2.76
C MET A 1 5.59 14.53 3.48
N TYR A 2 4.89 13.66 2.76
CA TYR A 2 3.97 12.69 3.36
C TYR A 2 4.59 11.30 3.45
N ALA A 3 4.13 10.52 4.42
CA ALA A 3 4.51 9.14 4.62
C ALA A 3 3.27 8.25 4.80
N ILE A 4 3.29 7.06 4.21
CA ILE A 4 2.32 5.99 4.42
C ILE A 4 3.08 4.81 5.01
N SER A 5 2.60 4.32 6.16
CA SER A 5 3.05 3.07 6.78
C SER A 5 1.85 2.20 7.07
N PHE A 6 2.02 0.88 6.98
CA PHE A 6 0.99 -0.11 7.25
C PHE A 6 1.63 -1.38 7.77
N ASP A 7 0.85 -2.19 8.48
CA ASP A 7 1.21 -3.56 8.84
C ASP A 7 0.16 -4.50 8.25
N LEU A 8 0.62 -5.61 7.66
CA LEU A 8 -0.26 -6.64 7.14
C LEU A 8 -0.36 -7.78 8.14
N VAL A 9 -1.57 -8.26 8.40
CA VAL A 9 -1.79 -9.51 9.13
C VAL A 9 -1.40 -10.67 8.22
N VAL A 10 -0.32 -11.36 8.56
CA VAL A 10 0.29 -12.43 7.73
C VAL A 10 -0.69 -13.54 7.39
N ALA A 11 -1.48 -13.99 8.38
CA ALA A 11 -2.47 -15.05 8.19
C ALA A 11 -3.57 -14.62 7.21
N ASP A 12 -4.14 -13.44 7.42
CA ASP A 12 -5.22 -12.92 6.58
C ASP A 12 -4.71 -12.60 5.17
N THR A 13 -3.51 -12.05 5.04
CA THR A 13 -2.89 -11.80 3.73
C THR A 13 -2.65 -13.09 2.97
N ALA A 14 -2.18 -14.15 3.64
CA ALA A 14 -1.98 -15.45 3.01
C ALA A 14 -3.30 -16.10 2.56
N GLN A 15 -4.40 -15.83 3.27
CA GLN A 15 -5.74 -16.33 2.94
C GLN A 15 -6.41 -15.52 1.83
N ASN A 16 -6.28 -14.20 1.84
CA ASN A 16 -7.04 -13.29 0.98
C ASN A 16 -6.29 -12.89 -0.31
N HIS A 17 -4.95 -12.91 -0.31
CA HIS A 17 -4.15 -12.53 -1.48
C HIS A 17 -3.98 -13.70 -2.46
N PRO A 18 -4.35 -13.56 -3.75
CA PRO A 18 -4.37 -14.68 -4.71
C PRO A 18 -2.98 -15.27 -5.02
N LYS A 19 -1.92 -14.54 -4.70
CA LYS A 19 -0.51 -14.90 -4.99
C LYS A 19 0.39 -14.88 -3.75
N GLY A 20 -0.20 -14.78 -2.56
CA GLY A 20 0.52 -14.73 -1.28
C GLY A 20 1.22 -13.40 -0.97
N ILE A 21 1.92 -13.39 0.16
CA ILE A 21 2.41 -12.19 0.86
C ILE A 21 3.43 -11.39 0.05
N SER A 22 4.40 -12.07 -0.60
CA SER A 22 5.43 -11.37 -1.37
C SER A 22 4.82 -10.55 -2.52
N GLN A 23 3.79 -11.09 -3.18
CA GLN A 23 3.09 -10.36 -4.22
C GLN A 23 2.20 -9.25 -3.65
N ALA A 24 1.61 -9.43 -2.47
CA ALA A 24 0.85 -8.40 -1.78
C ALA A 24 1.67 -7.11 -1.57
N TYR A 25 2.91 -7.24 -1.09
CA TYR A 25 3.82 -6.11 -0.97
C TYR A 25 4.20 -5.47 -2.31
N ALA A 26 4.33 -6.27 -3.37
CA ALA A 26 4.59 -5.76 -4.71
C ALA A 26 3.39 -4.96 -5.24
N ASP A 27 2.17 -5.47 -5.09
CA ASP A 27 0.92 -4.83 -5.53
C ASP A 27 0.68 -3.50 -4.80
N ILE A 28 0.97 -3.43 -3.49
CA ILE A 28 0.96 -2.17 -2.74
C ILE A 28 2.00 -1.20 -3.30
N GLY A 29 3.23 -1.66 -3.53
CA GLY A 29 4.30 -0.84 -4.09
C GLY A 29 3.96 -0.29 -5.47
N TYR A 30 3.39 -1.11 -6.36
CA TYR A 30 2.93 -0.69 -7.68
C TYR A 30 1.80 0.34 -7.59
N THR A 31 0.84 0.12 -6.68
CA THR A 31 -0.27 1.05 -6.45
C THR A 31 0.22 2.42 -5.98
N LEU A 32 1.07 2.43 -4.94
CA LEU A 32 1.60 3.67 -4.36
C LEU A 32 2.53 4.43 -5.30
N ARG A 33 3.29 3.72 -6.15
CA ARG A 33 4.18 4.35 -7.13
C ARG A 33 3.45 5.23 -8.15
N LYS A 34 2.19 4.93 -8.47
CA LYS A 34 1.33 5.77 -9.34
C LYS A 34 1.13 7.19 -8.79
N PHE A 35 1.24 7.35 -7.47
CA PHE A 35 1.02 8.60 -6.73
C PHE A 35 2.33 9.25 -6.25
N GLY A 36 3.48 8.78 -6.75
CA GLY A 36 4.80 9.30 -6.37
C GLY A 36 5.31 8.82 -5.01
N PHE A 37 4.62 7.89 -4.35
CA PHE A 37 5.11 7.27 -3.12
C PHE A 37 6.17 6.23 -3.45
N THR A 38 7.34 6.36 -2.84
CA THR A 38 8.48 5.45 -3.02
C THR A 38 8.83 4.76 -1.72
N ARG A 39 9.21 3.49 -1.79
CA ARG A 39 9.57 2.69 -0.62
C ARG A 39 10.94 3.12 -0.11
N ILE A 40 11.04 3.35 1.21
CA ILE A 40 12.33 3.60 1.88
C ILE A 40 12.81 2.33 2.57
N GLN A 41 12.08 1.87 3.59
CA GLN A 41 12.40 0.66 4.34
C GLN A 41 11.14 0.01 4.90
N GLY A 42 11.11 -1.33 4.98
CA GLY A 42 9.97 -2.05 5.55
C GLY A 42 8.67 -1.72 4.80
N SER A 43 7.62 -1.37 5.53
CA SER A 43 6.32 -0.95 4.98
C SER A 43 6.19 0.57 4.86
N LEU A 44 7.29 1.33 4.91
CA LEU A 44 7.27 2.80 4.85
C LEU A 44 7.47 3.32 3.42
N TYR A 45 6.53 4.13 2.97
CA TYR A 45 6.56 4.81 1.68
C TYR A 45 6.47 6.32 1.87
N THR A 46 7.27 7.09 1.14
CA THR A 46 7.32 8.56 1.24
C THR A 46 7.05 9.23 -0.10
N CYS A 47 6.38 10.38 -0.06
CA CYS A 47 6.16 11.26 -1.20
C CYS A 47 6.56 12.70 -0.85
N GLN A 48 7.33 13.34 -1.74
CA GLN A 48 7.73 14.74 -1.56
C GLN A 48 6.60 15.71 -1.90
N ASN A 49 5.62 15.29 -2.71
CA ASN A 49 4.42 16.06 -2.99
C ASN A 49 3.50 16.08 -1.76
N GLU A 50 3.23 17.27 -1.23
CA GLU A 50 2.35 17.51 -0.08
C GLU A 50 0.89 17.81 -0.49
N ASP A 51 0.49 17.45 -1.70
CA ASP A 51 -0.90 17.50 -2.11
C ASP A 51 -1.73 16.43 -1.37
N MET A 52 -2.62 16.90 -0.49
CA MET A 52 -3.53 16.06 0.29
C MET A 52 -4.53 15.30 -0.60
N ALA A 53 -4.93 15.84 -1.75
CA ALA A 53 -5.80 15.14 -2.69
C ALA A 53 -5.09 13.94 -3.32
N ASN A 54 -3.79 14.08 -3.61
CA ASN A 54 -2.95 12.97 -4.08
C ASN A 54 -2.79 11.88 -3.00
N LEU A 55 -2.55 12.28 -1.74
CA LEU A 55 -2.53 11.34 -0.60
C LEU A 55 -3.85 10.58 -0.48
N PHE A 56 -4.99 11.28 -0.51
CA PHE A 56 -6.30 10.65 -0.39
C PHE A 56 -6.59 9.68 -1.54
N SER A 57 -6.18 10.05 -2.76
CA SER A 57 -6.32 9.19 -3.95
C SER A 57 -5.48 7.90 -3.82
N ALA A 58 -4.27 7.99 -3.27
CA ALA A 58 -3.44 6.81 -3.00
C ALA A 58 -4.09 5.86 -1.98
N ILE A 59 -4.69 6.39 -0.92
CA ILE A 59 -5.42 5.58 0.08
C ILE A 59 -6.66 4.91 -0.54
N ASN A 60 -7.39 5.60 -1.42
CA ASN A 60 -8.54 5.02 -2.10
C ASN A 60 -8.16 3.88 -3.04
N GLU A 61 -7.06 4.00 -3.78
CA GLU A 61 -6.56 2.90 -4.63
C GLU A 61 -6.07 1.70 -3.82
N LEU A 62 -5.43 1.93 -2.68
CA LEU A 62 -5.08 0.83 -1.76
C LEU A 62 -6.33 0.10 -1.26
N LYS A 63 -7.36 0.86 -0.83
CA LYS A 63 -8.64 0.29 -0.40
C LYS A 63 -9.35 -0.48 -1.52
N ALA A 64 -9.14 -0.09 -2.78
CA ALA A 64 -9.74 -0.74 -3.94
C ALA A 64 -9.13 -2.11 -4.28
N LEU A 65 -7.95 -2.45 -3.73
CA LEU A 65 -7.38 -3.79 -3.84
C LEU A 65 -8.28 -4.77 -3.06
N PRO A 66 -8.91 -5.78 -3.70
CA PRO A 66 -9.97 -6.57 -3.06
C PRO A 66 -9.56 -7.30 -1.77
N TRP A 67 -8.28 -7.64 -1.65
CA TRP A 67 -7.71 -8.35 -0.51
C TRP A 67 -7.22 -7.41 0.61
N PHE A 68 -6.94 -6.14 0.29
CA PHE A 68 -6.20 -5.25 1.18
C PHE A 68 -7.01 -4.91 2.44
N PRO A 69 -8.28 -4.45 2.38
CA PRO A 69 -9.06 -4.15 3.59
C PRO A 69 -9.24 -5.31 4.57
N SER A 70 -9.09 -6.55 4.10
CA SER A 70 -9.17 -7.76 4.93
C SER A 70 -7.81 -8.22 5.45
N SER A 71 -6.74 -7.47 5.18
CA SER A 71 -5.36 -7.88 5.47
C SER A 71 -4.54 -6.83 6.24
N VAL A 72 -5.08 -5.62 6.46
CA VAL A 72 -4.47 -4.50 7.22
C VAL A 72 -5.26 -4.21 8.48
#